data_AF-A0A432UN57-F1
#
_entry.id   AF-A0A432UN57-F1
#
_cell.length_a   1.000
_cell.length_b   1.000
_cell.length_c   1.000
_cell.angle_alpha   90.00
_cell.angle_beta   90.00
_cell.angle_gamma   90.00
#
_symmetry.space_group_name_H-M   'P 1'
#
loop_
_entity.id
_entity.type
_entity.pdbx_description
1 polymer ?
#
loop_
_entity_poly.entity_id
_entity_poly.type
_entity_poly.pdbx_seq_one_letter_code
_entity_poly.pdbx_strand_id
1 'polypeptide(L)'
;MKIGLLIFLISLGLHIASTCCLASIHGLPKNIPEMKLNIRLDLQDRMLSGTARIMQGAAAENLLVRGINIVEVRTGHRKLDFFVKDDRLHINDSFNGNDSLLITFDKSLEGTQKVSGREFQGGNLVQNDFALLMSDWCPILTRPAIYDLEVSLKSDLVAISEADEVISSRGKGLSK
;
A
#
# COMPACT_ATOMS: atom_id res chain seq x y z
N MET A 1 32.68 9.64 -9.40
CA MET A 1 31.48 9.39 -8.57
C MET A 1 30.34 10.24 -9.12
N LYS A 2 29.32 9.63 -9.71
CA LYS A 2 28.08 10.34 -10.05
C LYS A 2 27.12 10.14 -8.89
N ILE A 3 26.84 11.21 -8.15
CA ILE A 3 25.81 11.22 -7.13
C ILE A 3 24.49 11.36 -7.89
N GLY A 4 23.74 10.27 -8.01
CA GLY A 4 22.39 10.29 -8.55
C GLY A 4 21.46 10.95 -7.54
N LEU A 5 20.85 12.08 -7.92
CA LEU A 5 19.82 12.77 -7.15
C LEU A 5 18.48 12.06 -7.41
N LEU A 6 17.94 11.39 -6.38
CA LEU A 6 16.63 10.74 -6.43
C LEU A 6 15.58 11.72 -5.89
N ILE A 7 14.63 12.11 -6.74
CA ILE A 7 13.43 12.89 -6.36
C ILE A 7 12.24 11.93 -6.48
N PHE A 8 11.43 11.86 -5.42
CA PHE A 8 10.32 10.92 -5.30
C PHE A 8 9.10 11.70 -4.84
N LEU A 9 8.01 11.58 -5.59
CA LEU A 9 6.75 12.26 -5.35
C LEU A 9 5.68 11.18 -5.34
N ILE A 10 5.25 10.72 -4.16
CA ILE A 10 4.10 9.80 -4.07
C ILE A 10 2.84 10.63 -4.22
N SER A 11 2.41 11.01 -5.44
CA SER A 11 1.08 11.60 -5.52
C SER A 11 0.04 10.52 -5.19
N LEU A 12 -0.48 10.52 -3.95
CA LEU A 12 -1.70 9.80 -3.63
C LEU A 12 -2.82 10.59 -4.29
N GLY A 13 -3.04 10.26 -5.57
CA GLY A 13 -3.96 10.94 -6.46
C GLY A 13 -5.37 10.98 -5.86
N LEU A 14 -5.68 12.13 -5.29
CA LEU A 14 -7.00 12.56 -4.85
C LEU A 14 -7.90 12.64 -6.09
N HIS A 15 -8.52 11.53 -6.50
CA HIS A 15 -9.71 11.58 -7.36
C HIS A 15 -10.95 11.77 -6.46
N ILE A 16 -10.97 12.87 -5.71
CA ILE A 16 -12.22 13.38 -5.18
C ILE A 16 -12.76 14.31 -6.25
N ALA A 17 -13.73 13.79 -6.99
CA ALA A 17 -14.57 14.59 -7.86
C ALA A 17 -15.06 15.83 -7.08
N SER A 18 -14.89 17.00 -7.70
CA SER A 18 -15.36 18.29 -7.25
C SER A 18 -16.74 18.23 -6.59
N THR A 19 -16.76 18.28 -5.27
CA THR A 19 -17.80 18.95 -4.49
C THR A 19 -17.12 19.62 -3.30
N CYS A 20 -16.86 20.91 -3.48
CA CYS A 20 -16.60 21.81 -2.37
C CYS A 20 -17.86 21.84 -1.50
N CYS A 21 -17.85 21.07 -0.41
CA CYS A 21 -18.78 21.27 0.69
C CYS A 21 -17.94 21.32 1.97
N LEU A 22 -17.75 22.54 2.47
CA LEU A 22 -17.52 22.83 3.88
C LEU A 22 -18.69 22.22 4.68
N ALA A 23 -18.58 20.94 5.02
CA ALA A 23 -19.45 20.27 5.96
C ALA A 23 -18.70 20.16 7.30
N SER A 24 -19.04 21.09 8.18
CA SER A 24 -18.97 21.09 9.64
C SER A 24 -18.08 20.03 10.33
N ILE A 25 -17.21 20.50 11.22
CA ILE A 25 -16.34 19.73 12.13
C ILE A 25 -17.18 19.06 13.25
N HIS A 26 -18.14 18.22 12.87
CA HIS A 26 -18.92 17.35 13.75
C HIS A 26 -19.11 16.01 13.01
N GLY A 27 -18.08 15.16 13.01
CA GLY A 27 -18.20 13.87 12.29
C GLY A 27 -16.92 13.06 12.08
N LEU A 28 -15.84 13.28 12.84
CA LEU A 28 -14.75 12.29 12.83
C LEU A 28 -15.32 10.99 13.42
N PRO A 29 -15.32 9.86 12.67
CA PRO A 29 -15.78 8.60 13.20
C PRO A 29 -14.96 8.26 14.44
N LYS A 30 -15.63 7.91 15.54
CA LYS A 30 -14.97 7.66 16.84
C LYS A 30 -13.89 6.58 16.80
N ASN A 31 -13.87 5.75 15.75
CA ASN A 31 -12.84 4.76 15.46
C ASN A 31 -12.35 4.93 14.01
N ILE A 32 -11.26 5.69 13.82
CA ILE A 32 -10.55 5.73 12.53
C ILE A 32 -9.76 4.42 12.44
N PRO A 33 -9.93 3.60 11.38
CA PRO A 33 -9.14 2.39 11.22
C PRO A 33 -7.67 2.71 11.03
N GLU A 34 -6.81 1.86 11.59
CA GLU A 34 -5.38 1.90 11.36
C GLU A 34 -4.96 0.74 10.46
N MET A 35 -4.08 1.01 9.50
CA MET A 35 -3.51 -0.01 8.63
C MET A 35 -1.99 0.06 8.65
N LYS A 36 -1.36 -1.01 9.12
CA LYS A 36 0.09 -1.18 9.05
C LYS A 36 0.46 -1.93 7.79
N LEU A 37 1.29 -1.33 6.96
CA LEU A 37 1.84 -1.88 5.72
C LEU A 37 3.31 -2.19 5.93
N ASN A 38 3.72 -3.41 5.63
CA ASN A 38 5.13 -3.76 5.52
C ASN A 38 5.36 -4.28 4.11
N ILE A 39 6.20 -3.60 3.34
CA ILE A 39 6.48 -3.99 1.96
C ILE A 39 7.97 -4.22 1.73
N ARG A 40 8.27 -5.09 0.78
CA ARG A 40 9.58 -5.28 0.21
C ARG A 40 9.48 -5.11 -1.29
N LEU A 41 10.39 -4.28 -1.82
CA LEU A 41 10.50 -4.01 -3.24
C LEU A 41 11.76 -4.66 -3.81
N ASP A 42 11.60 -5.51 -4.82
CA ASP A 42 12.71 -5.96 -5.65
C ASP A 42 12.59 -5.40 -7.07
N LEU A 43 13.46 -4.44 -7.41
CA LEU A 43 13.50 -3.81 -8.73
C LEU A 43 14.03 -4.75 -9.82
N GLN A 44 14.84 -5.76 -9.47
CA GLN A 44 15.39 -6.70 -10.44
C GLN A 44 14.30 -7.65 -10.94
N ASP A 45 13.56 -8.24 -10.00
CA ASP A 45 12.45 -9.13 -10.30
C ASP A 45 11.16 -8.36 -10.63
N ARG A 46 11.17 -7.03 -10.44
CA ARG A 46 10.01 -6.15 -10.57
C ARG A 46 8.83 -6.65 -9.74
N MET A 47 9.12 -7.08 -8.51
CA MET A 47 8.14 -7.64 -7.60
C MET A 47 8.02 -6.78 -6.36
N LEU A 48 6.77 -6.50 -5.99
CA LEU A 48 6.41 -6.02 -4.67
C LEU A 48 5.79 -7.17 -3.89
N SER A 49 6.24 -7.36 -2.66
CA SER A 49 5.61 -8.28 -1.71
C SER A 49 5.32 -7.52 -0.43
N GLY A 50 4.25 -7.87 0.26
CA GLY A 50 3.91 -7.15 1.47
C GLY A 50 2.89 -7.84 2.35
N THR A 51 2.73 -7.23 3.52
CA THR A 51 1.65 -7.53 4.44
C THR A 51 0.90 -6.25 4.79
N ALA A 52 -0.43 -6.34 4.82
CA ALA A 52 -1.31 -5.30 5.33
C ALA A 52 -1.99 -5.83 6.59
N ARG A 53 -1.81 -5.16 7.72
CA ARG A 53 -2.51 -5.47 8.97
C ARG A 53 -3.49 -4.35 9.28
N ILE A 54 -4.77 -4.69 9.32
CA ILE A 54 -5.84 -3.76 9.67
C ILE A 54 -6.18 -3.96 11.14
N MET A 55 -5.97 -2.92 11.95
CA MET A 55 -6.19 -2.94 13.39
C MET A 55 -7.61 -2.43 13.68
N GLN A 56 -8.52 -3.35 14.01
CA GLN A 56 -9.91 -3.13 14.47
C GLN A 56 -10.81 -2.23 13.60
N GLY A 57 -12.11 -2.53 13.60
CA GLY A 57 -13.12 -1.58 13.14
C GLY A 57 -13.23 -1.39 11.63
N ALA A 58 -12.57 -2.22 10.81
CA ALA A 58 -12.79 -2.30 9.36
C ALA A 58 -13.41 -3.63 8.96
N ALA A 59 -14.60 -3.57 8.35
CA ALA A 59 -15.15 -4.70 7.63
C ALA A 59 -14.33 -4.93 6.35
N ALA A 60 -14.02 -6.20 6.05
CA ALA A 60 -13.22 -6.60 4.90
C ALA A 60 -13.79 -6.12 3.55
N GLU A 61 -15.11 -5.92 3.48
CA GLU A 61 -15.83 -5.38 2.33
C GLU A 61 -15.42 -3.95 1.92
N ASN A 62 -14.73 -3.22 2.81
CA ASN A 62 -14.18 -1.89 2.56
C ASN A 62 -12.75 -1.91 2.02
N LEU A 63 -12.26 -3.06 1.56
CA LEU A 63 -10.89 -3.21 1.09
C LEU A 63 -10.83 -3.44 -0.41
N LEU A 64 -10.24 -2.47 -1.13
CA LEU A 64 -9.89 -2.59 -2.53
C LEU A 64 -8.54 -3.30 -2.66
N VAL A 65 -8.47 -4.28 -3.55
CA VAL A 65 -7.29 -5.10 -3.84
C VAL A 65 -7.00 -5.13 -5.33
N ARG A 66 -7.16 -3.98 -5.99
CA ARG A 66 -6.98 -3.80 -7.44
C ARG A 66 -5.59 -4.20 -7.90
N GLY A 67 -5.52 -5.13 -8.85
CA GLY A 67 -4.27 -5.52 -9.52
C GLY A 67 -3.18 -6.06 -8.58
N ILE A 68 -3.53 -6.49 -7.37
CA ILE A 68 -2.63 -7.19 -6.45
C ILE A 68 -3.11 -8.63 -6.29
N ASN A 69 -2.17 -9.55 -6.12
CA ASN A 69 -2.46 -10.93 -5.83
C ASN A 69 -2.52 -11.12 -4.31
N ILE A 70 -3.66 -11.58 -3.80
CA ILE A 70 -3.82 -11.90 -2.38
C ILE A 70 -3.39 -13.35 -2.16
N VAL A 71 -2.33 -13.54 -1.39
CA VAL A 71 -1.72 -14.85 -1.11
C VAL A 71 -2.39 -15.51 0.08
N GLU A 72 -2.64 -14.74 1.13
CA GLU A 72 -3.19 -15.26 2.37
C GLU A 72 -3.96 -14.17 3.12
N VAL A 73 -5.06 -14.56 3.77
CA VAL A 73 -5.80 -13.72 4.71
C VAL A 73 -5.89 -14.48 6.04
N ARG A 74 -5.56 -13.80 7.14
CA ARG A 74 -5.57 -14.40 8.48
C ARG A 74 -6.17 -13.45 9.52
N THR A 75 -6.71 -14.04 10.57
CA THR A 75 -7.01 -13.34 11.82
C THR A 75 -6.37 -14.08 12.99
N GLY A 76 -5.51 -13.39 13.74
CA GLY A 76 -4.60 -14.04 14.69
C GLY A 76 -3.83 -15.19 14.03
N HIS A 77 -4.02 -16.41 14.53
CA HIS A 77 -3.40 -17.62 13.97
C HIS A 77 -4.25 -18.34 12.93
N ARG A 78 -5.52 -17.95 12.73
CA ARG A 78 -6.46 -18.61 11.82
C ARG A 78 -6.34 -18.08 10.40
N LYS A 79 -6.14 -18.95 9.42
CA LYS A 79 -6.30 -18.63 7.99
C LYS A 79 -7.79 -18.57 7.65
N LEU A 80 -8.18 -17.60 6.84
CA LEU A 80 -9.56 -17.36 6.42
C LEU A 80 -9.72 -17.69 4.94
N ASP A 81 -10.86 -18.26 4.60
CA ASP A 81 -11.24 -18.42 3.20
C ASP A 81 -11.73 -17.08 2.65
N PHE A 82 -11.20 -16.71 1.48
CA PHE A 82 -11.49 -15.44 0.83
C PHE A 82 -11.66 -15.62 -0.67
N PHE A 83 -12.29 -14.65 -1.29
CA PHE A 83 -12.31 -14.48 -2.73
C PHE A 83 -12.22 -12.99 -3.08
N VAL A 84 -11.79 -12.70 -4.30
CA VAL A 84 -11.79 -11.33 -4.83
C VAL A 84 -12.90 -11.22 -5.86
N LYS A 85 -13.76 -10.22 -5.71
CA LYS A 85 -14.84 -9.91 -6.66
C LYS A 85 -14.96 -8.40 -6.80
N ASP A 86 -15.07 -7.91 -8.03
CA ASP A 86 -15.20 -6.48 -8.34
C ASP A 86 -14.10 -5.65 -7.64
N ASP A 87 -12.86 -6.16 -7.70
CA ASP A 87 -11.66 -5.62 -7.05
C ASP A 87 -11.72 -5.49 -5.52
N ARG A 88 -12.69 -6.13 -4.87
CA ARG A 88 -12.87 -6.12 -3.42
C ARG A 88 -12.56 -7.47 -2.82
N LEU A 89 -11.95 -7.43 -1.63
CA LEU A 89 -11.72 -8.63 -0.84
C LEU A 89 -13.01 -9.01 -0.12
N HIS A 90 -13.44 -10.25 -0.31
CA HIS A 90 -14.55 -10.86 0.43
C HIS A 90 -14.01 -12.01 1.27
N ILE A 91 -14.46 -12.09 2.53
CA ILE A 91 -14.11 -13.16 3.47
C ILE A 91 -15.38 -13.99 3.70
N ASN A 92 -15.29 -15.30 3.51
CA ASN A 92 -16.44 -16.21 3.60
C ASN A 92 -16.87 -16.46 5.05
N ASP A 93 -15.92 -16.44 5.97
CA ASP A 93 -16.18 -16.64 7.39
C ASP A 93 -16.80 -15.39 8.03
N SER A 94 -17.62 -15.60 9.06
CA SER A 94 -18.10 -14.53 9.94
C SER A 94 -16.93 -13.91 10.71
N PHE A 95 -16.17 -13.06 10.04
CA PHE A 95 -15.16 -12.21 10.65
C PHE A 95 -15.87 -11.18 11.52
N ASN A 96 -15.86 -11.43 12.82
CA ASN A 96 -16.19 -10.46 13.85
C ASN A 96 -15.06 -9.43 13.87
N GLY A 97 -15.28 -8.25 13.28
CA GLY A 97 -14.30 -7.16 13.08
C GLY A 97 -13.64 -6.54 14.33
N ASN A 98 -13.62 -7.27 15.44
CA ASN A 98 -12.91 -6.99 16.68
C ASN A 98 -11.46 -7.49 16.65
N ASP A 99 -11.14 -8.47 15.79
CA ASP A 99 -9.77 -8.96 15.64
C ASP A 99 -9.02 -8.20 14.54
N SER A 100 -7.68 -8.21 14.59
CA SER A 100 -6.88 -7.67 13.48
C SER A 100 -6.95 -8.61 12.28
N LEU A 101 -7.04 -8.03 11.08
CA LEU A 101 -6.96 -8.78 9.82
C LEU A 101 -5.55 -8.62 9.24
N LEU A 102 -4.87 -9.73 8.94
CA LEU A 102 -3.57 -9.75 8.27
C LEU A 102 -3.75 -10.27 6.85
N ILE A 103 -3.23 -9.53 5.88
CA ILE A 103 -3.33 -9.84 4.45
C ILE A 103 -1.92 -9.90 3.91
N THR A 104 -1.53 -11.04 3.37
CA THR A 104 -0.28 -11.22 2.64
C THR A 104 -0.57 -11.08 1.15
N PHE A 105 0.20 -10.26 0.45
CA PHE A 105 -0.03 -9.97 -0.96
C PHE A 105 1.29 -9.81 -1.71
N ASP A 106 1.20 -9.99 -3.02
CA ASP A 106 2.26 -9.67 -3.96
C ASP A 106 1.71 -8.97 -5.21
N LYS A 107 2.60 -8.29 -5.92
CA LYS A 107 2.29 -7.61 -7.17
C LYS A 107 3.50 -7.65 -8.08
N SER A 108 3.28 -8.14 -9.31
CA SER A 108 4.20 -7.87 -10.41
C SER A 108 4.08 -6.41 -10.84
N LEU A 109 5.19 -5.70 -10.82
CA LEU A 109 5.33 -4.34 -11.27
C LEU A 109 5.76 -4.35 -12.75
N GLU A 110 4.91 -4.93 -13.61
CA GLU A 110 5.11 -4.80 -15.04
C GLU A 110 5.02 -3.32 -15.43
N GLY A 111 6.05 -2.82 -16.11
CA GLY A 111 6.21 -1.41 -16.40
C GLY A 111 5.04 -0.89 -17.21
N THR A 112 4.14 -0.16 -16.56
CA THR A 112 3.07 0.53 -17.28
C THR A 112 3.66 1.80 -17.90
N GLN A 113 3.81 1.70 -19.23
CA GLN A 113 4.03 2.74 -20.24
C GLN A 113 5.39 3.45 -20.32
N LYS A 114 5.89 3.48 -21.57
CA LYS A 114 6.93 4.41 -22.04
C LYS A 114 6.44 5.84 -21.81
N VAL A 115 7.15 6.60 -20.99
CA VAL A 115 6.98 8.06 -20.92
C VAL A 115 7.62 8.67 -22.17
N SER A 116 6.88 8.70 -23.28
CA SER A 116 7.20 9.52 -24.45
C SER A 116 6.33 10.77 -24.45
N GLY A 117 6.69 11.75 -23.62
CA GLY A 117 6.32 13.15 -23.79
C GLY A 117 4.83 13.55 -23.67
N ARG A 118 3.91 12.66 -23.25
CA ARG A 118 2.51 13.02 -22.96
C ARG A 118 2.01 12.26 -21.73
N GLU A 119 1.26 12.99 -20.90
CA GLU A 119 0.51 12.61 -19.69
C GLU A 119 0.73 11.20 -19.12
N PHE A 120 1.24 11.16 -17.88
CA PHE A 120 1.23 9.96 -17.06
C PHE A 120 -0.20 9.68 -16.60
N GLN A 121 -0.87 8.72 -17.25
CA GLN A 121 -2.14 8.19 -16.77
C GLN A 121 -1.85 7.22 -15.62
N GLY A 122 -2.50 7.46 -14.47
CA GLY A 122 -2.13 6.89 -13.17
C GLY A 122 -1.75 5.40 -13.17
N GLY A 123 -0.66 5.08 -12.47
CA GLY A 123 -0.12 3.74 -12.34
C GLY A 123 1.22 3.72 -11.62
N ASN A 124 1.85 2.56 -11.55
CA ASN A 124 3.18 2.41 -10.97
C ASN A 124 4.23 2.44 -12.09
N LEU A 125 5.25 3.29 -11.96
CA LEU A 125 6.35 3.35 -12.91
C LEU A 125 7.56 2.65 -12.30
N VAL A 126 8.09 1.63 -12.98
CA VAL A 126 9.27 0.89 -12.51
C VAL A 126 10.33 0.86 -13.60
N GLN A 127 11.52 1.33 -13.24
CA GLN A 127 12.75 1.24 -14.02
C GLN A 127 13.80 0.46 -13.25
N ASN A 128 14.98 0.29 -13.83
CA ASN A 128 16.02 -0.58 -13.26
C ASN A 128 16.59 -0.02 -11.93
N ASP A 129 16.52 1.28 -11.74
CA ASP A 129 17.12 2.03 -10.63
C ASP A 129 16.11 2.81 -9.77
N PHE A 130 14.83 2.87 -10.20
CA PHE A 130 13.79 3.50 -9.39
C PHE A 130 12.42 2.84 -9.60
N ALA A 131 11.56 3.01 -8.60
CA ALA A 131 10.12 2.79 -8.72
C ALA A 131 9.37 4.01 -8.18
N LEU A 132 8.27 4.34 -8.83
CA LEU A 132 7.27 5.29 -8.37
C LEU A 132 5.97 4.52 -8.20
N LEU A 133 5.53 4.40 -6.95
CA LEU A 133 4.29 3.70 -6.58
C LEU A 133 3.20 4.75 -6.33
N MET A 134 2.15 4.78 -7.14
CA MET A 134 1.08 5.79 -7.01
C MET A 134 -0.26 5.17 -6.64
N SER A 135 -0.68 4.12 -7.35
CA SER A 135 -1.98 3.48 -7.14
C SER A 135 -1.88 1.97 -7.23
N ASP A 136 -2.81 1.30 -6.54
CA ASP A 136 -3.09 -0.12 -6.71
C ASP A 136 -1.85 -1.02 -6.51
N TRP A 137 -0.92 -0.58 -5.65
CA TRP A 137 0.28 -1.32 -5.25
C TRP A 137 0.12 -2.04 -3.91
N CYS A 138 -0.92 -1.71 -3.14
CA CYS A 138 -1.29 -2.34 -1.88
C CYS A 138 -2.82 -2.38 -1.71
N PRO A 139 -3.33 -3.14 -0.72
CA PRO A 139 -4.73 -3.04 -0.33
C PRO A 139 -5.09 -1.62 0.13
N ILE A 140 -6.25 -1.11 -0.24
CA ILE A 140 -6.69 0.26 0.09
C ILE A 140 -8.02 0.22 0.83
N LEU A 141 -8.12 0.91 1.96
CA LEU A 141 -9.39 1.11 2.66
C LEU A 141 -10.23 2.17 1.94
N THR A 142 -11.50 1.88 1.64
CA THR A 142 -12.43 2.79 0.93
C THR A 142 -12.98 3.93 1.80
N ARG A 143 -12.36 4.19 2.95
CA ARG A 143 -12.72 5.25 3.90
C ARG A 143 -11.45 5.80 4.54
N PRO A 144 -11.50 7.01 5.14
CA PRO A 144 -10.34 7.58 5.82
C PRO A 144 -9.75 6.60 6.86
N ALA A 145 -8.43 6.48 6.85
CA ALA A 145 -7.66 5.58 7.69
C ALA A 145 -6.28 6.17 7.98
N ILE A 146 -5.67 5.75 9.09
CA ILE A 146 -4.28 6.06 9.41
C ILE A 146 -3.41 4.95 8.83
N TYR A 147 -2.37 5.32 8.09
CA TYR A 147 -1.44 4.39 7.47
C TYR A 147 -0.07 4.49 8.14
N ASP A 148 0.49 3.34 8.49
CA ASP A 148 1.85 3.17 8.97
C ASP A 148 2.58 2.29 7.95
N LEU A 149 3.60 2.82 7.27
CA LEU A 149 4.27 2.17 6.14
C LEU A 149 5.74 1.91 6.47
N GLU A 150 6.10 0.63 6.52
CA GLU A 150 7.48 0.17 6.58
C GLU A 150 7.90 -0.39 5.21
N VAL A 151 9.05 0.07 4.70
CA VAL A 151 9.60 -0.36 3.41
C VAL A 151 10.99 -0.96 3.63
N SER A 152 11.15 -2.22 3.27
CA SER A 152 12.44 -2.90 3.19
C SER A 152 13.03 -2.75 1.79
N LEU A 153 14.17 -2.07 1.69
CA LEU A 153 14.89 -1.79 0.44
C LEU A 153 16.32 -2.35 0.44
N LYS A 154 16.89 -2.54 -0.76
CA LYS A 154 18.34 -2.76 -0.93
C LYS A 154 19.10 -1.52 -0.45
N SER A 155 20.33 -1.70 0.07
CA SER A 155 21.06 -0.66 0.81
C SER A 155 21.49 0.57 0.00
N ASP A 156 21.44 0.46 -1.32
CA ASP A 156 21.74 1.51 -2.30
C ASP A 156 20.51 2.32 -2.71
N LEU A 157 19.31 1.92 -2.26
CA LEU A 157 18.06 2.62 -2.53
C LEU A 157 17.64 3.50 -1.34
N VAL A 158 16.88 4.55 -1.65
CA VAL A 158 16.31 5.47 -0.66
C VAL A 158 14.80 5.53 -0.86
N ALA A 159 14.05 5.39 0.23
CA ALA A 159 12.61 5.64 0.25
C ALA A 159 12.35 7.12 0.57
N ILE A 160 11.33 7.67 -0.08
CA ILE A 160 10.78 8.99 0.22
C ILE A 160 9.26 8.78 0.32
N SER A 161 8.54 9.64 1.03
CA SER A 161 7.08 9.51 1.18
C SER A 161 6.46 10.88 1.40
N GLU A 162 5.18 11.02 1.09
CA GLU A 162 4.36 12.18 1.50
C GLU A 162 3.90 12.09 2.97
N ALA A 163 4.35 11.07 3.70
CA ALA A 163 4.03 10.88 5.11
C ALA A 163 4.45 12.10 5.97
N ASP A 164 3.72 12.31 7.05
CA ASP A 164 4.01 13.36 8.04
C ASP A 164 5.40 13.19 8.67
N GLU A 165 5.85 11.94 8.83
CA GLU A 165 7.19 11.58 9.33
C GLU A 165 7.78 10.43 8.50
N VAL A 166 9.08 10.54 8.19
CA VAL A 166 9.85 9.49 7.52
C VAL A 166 11.09 9.18 8.34
N ILE A 167 11.14 7.96 8.89
CA ILE A 167 12.26 7.47 9.68
C ILE A 167 13.03 6.44 8.86
N SER A 168 14.35 6.64 8.74
CA SER A 168 15.22 5.64 8.10
C SER A 168 16.08 4.94 9.17
N SER A 169 16.15 3.62 9.09
CA SER A 169 17.06 2.83 9.91
C SER A 169 17.87 1.90 9.00
N ARG A 170 19.19 1.87 9.18
CA ARG A 170 20.03 0.84 8.54
C ARG A 170 19.94 -0.41 9.39
N GLY A 171 19.37 -1.48 8.83
CA GLY A 171 19.46 -2.80 9.44
C GLY A 171 20.91 -3.11 9.79
N LYS A 172 21.20 -3.48 11.04
CA LYS A 172 22.52 -3.98 11.41
C LYS A 172 22.75 -5.25 10.60
N GLY A 173 23.55 -5.16 9.55
CA GLY A 173 24.03 -6.33 8.84
C GLY A 173 24.64 -7.28 9.87
N LEU A 174 24.09 -8.48 9.97
CA LEU A 174 24.76 -9.57 10.65
C LEU A 174 26.05 -9.83 9.86
N SER A 175 27.16 -9.25 10.32
CA SER A 175 28.47 -9.69 9.87
C SER A 175 28.62 -11.15 10.25
N LYS A 176 28.73 -12.02 9.26
CA LYS A 176 29.42 -13.30 9.39
C LYS A 176 30.47 -13.36 8.32
#